data_AF-A0A259GUI2-F1
#
_entry.id   AF-A0A259GUI2-F1
#
_cell.length_a   1.000
_cell.length_b   1.000
_cell.length_c   1.000
_cell.angle_alpha   90.00
_cell.angle_beta   90.00
_cell.angle_gamma   90.00
#
_symmetry.space_group_name_H-M   'P 1'
#
loop_
_entity.id
_entity.type
_entity.pdbx_description
1 polymer ?
#
loop_
_entity_poly.entity_id
_entity_poly.type
_entity_poly.pdbx_seq_one_letter_code
_entity_poly.pdbx_strand_id
1 'polypeptide(L)' 'MLALNNIKKLTAELSENDYEIKIINLLETPELASVDAIIAIPTTVRADCTPVRKVIGDLSNLEAARLALDICAA' A
#
# COMPACT_ATOMS: atom_id res chain seq x y z
N MET A 1 1.26 -5.27 13.27
CA MET A 1 2.21 -4.81 12.22
C MET A 1 2.07 -3.31 12.03
N LEU A 2 3.18 -2.58 11.99
CA LEU A 2 3.18 -1.10 11.87
C LEU A 2 2.64 -0.62 10.51
N ALA A 3 3.08 -1.23 9.41
CA ALA A 3 2.62 -0.90 8.05
C ALA A 3 1.09 -0.92 7.89
N LEU A 4 0.45 -1.99 8.39
CA LEU A 4 -1.01 -2.13 8.33
C LEU A 4 -1.74 -1.05 9.15
N ASN A 5 -1.19 -0.67 10.31
CA ASN A 5 -1.80 0.38 11.12
C ASN A 5 -1.67 1.74 10.42
N ASN A 6 -0.53 2.00 9.79
CA ASN A 6 -0.26 3.26 9.11
C ASN A 6 -1.07 3.40 7.81
N ILE A 7 -1.23 2.34 7.02
CA ILE A 7 -2.11 2.41 5.84
C ILE A 7 -3.57 2.66 6.24
N LYS A 8 -4.07 2.02 7.31
CA LYS A 8 -5.42 2.29 7.84
C LYS A 8 -5.60 3.74 8.29
N LYS A 9 -4.56 4.36 8.86
CA LYS A 9 -4.58 5.79 9.20
C LYS A 9 -4.62 6.66 7.95
N LEU A 10 -3.85 6.33 6.92
CA LEU A 10 -3.85 7.05 5.65
C LEU A 10 -5.20 7.01 4.94
N THR A 11 -5.91 5.89 5.05
CA THR A 11 -7.22 5.70 4.42
C THR A 11 -8.39 6.06 5.35
N ALA A 12 -8.14 6.56 6.56
CA ALA A 12 -9.20 6.84 7.54
C ALA A 12 -10.15 7.98 7.12
N GLU A 13 -9.67 8.89 6.25
CA GLU A 13 -10.44 10.02 5.72
C GLU A 13 -11.16 9.67 4.40
N LEU A 14 -10.91 8.48 3.83
CA LEU A 14 -11.58 7.98 2.64
C LEU A 14 -12.88 7.25 3.02
N SER A 15 -13.86 7.24 2.12
CA SER A 15 -15.07 6.43 2.35
C SER A 15 -14.70 4.95 2.27
N GLU A 16 -15.35 4.10 3.07
CA GLU A 16 -15.09 2.64 3.08
C GLU A 16 -15.35 1.97 1.72
N ASN A 17 -16.12 2.59 0.83
CA ASN A 17 -16.37 2.12 -0.53
C ASN A 17 -15.29 2.53 -1.54
N ASP A 18 -14.37 3.42 -1.15
CA ASP A 18 -13.35 4.00 -2.04
C ASP A 18 -12.04 3.20 -2.04
N TYR A 19 -11.88 2.23 -1.14
CA TYR A 19 -10.65 1.44 -1.05
C TYR A 19 -10.88 0.01 -0.54
N GLU A 20 -10.01 -0.91 -0.95
CA GLU A 20 -9.91 -2.26 -0.41
C GLU A 20 -8.47 -2.53 0.04
N ILE A 21 -8.29 -3.04 1.26
CA ILE A 21 -6.97 -3.43 1.77
C ILE A 21 -6.82 -4.95 1.69
N LYS A 22 -5.97 -5.42 0.78
CA LYS A 22 -5.58 -6.83 0.67
C LYS A 22 -4.22 -7.08 1.29
N ILE A 23 -4.15 -7.99 2.27
CA ILE A 23 -2.88 -8.44 2.87
C ILE A 23 -2.43 -9.71 2.16
N ILE A 24 -1.20 -9.69 1.64
CA ILE A 24 -0.63 -10.81 0.88
C ILE A 24 0.58 -11.34 1.63
N ASN A 25 0.55 -12.63 1.99
CA ASN A 25 1.70 -13.33 2.54
C ASN A 25 2.55 -13.90 1.40
N LEU A 26 3.71 -13.28 1.13
CA LEU A 26 4.61 -13.74 0.07
C LEU A 26 5.28 -15.08 0.37
N LEU A 27 5.27 -15.55 1.63
CA LEU A 27 5.73 -16.92 1.94
C LEU A 27 4.74 -17.98 1.44
N GLU A 28 3.45 -17.63 1.36
CA GLU A 28 2.40 -18.50 0.83
C GLU A 28 2.23 -18.33 -0.68
N THR A 29 2.43 -17.10 -1.19
CA THR A 29 2.21 -16.73 -2.60
C THR A 29 3.41 -15.99 -3.20
N PRO A 30 4.58 -16.65 -3.34
CA PRO A 30 5.84 -16.00 -3.76
C PRO A 30 5.79 -15.45 -5.20
N GLU A 31 4.93 -16.00 -6.05
CA GLU A 31 4.76 -15.59 -7.45
C GLU A 31 4.32 -14.12 -7.61
N LEU A 32 3.54 -13.58 -6.65
CA LEU A 32 3.11 -12.19 -6.66
C LEU A 32 4.26 -11.20 -6.44
N ALA A 33 5.33 -11.63 -5.75
CA ALA A 33 6.52 -10.79 -5.59
C ALA A 33 7.19 -10.48 -6.94
N SER A 34 7.18 -11.46 -7.85
CA SER A 34 7.78 -11.29 -9.18
C SER A 34 6.92 -10.41 -10.09
N VAL A 35 5.60 -10.61 -10.06
CA VAL A 35 4.63 -9.80 -10.82
C VAL A 35 4.76 -8.33 -10.48
N ASP A 36 4.89 -8.02 -9.18
CA ASP A 36 5.00 -6.65 -8.70
C ASP A 36 6.44 -6.15 -8.51
N ALA A 37 7.45 -6.92 -8.94
CA ALA A 37 8.86 -6.60 -8.74
C ALA A 37 9.15 -6.17 -7.29
N ILE A 38 8.59 -6.88 -6.31
CA ILE A 38 8.76 -6.63 -4.88
C ILE A 38 10.15 -7.13 -4.47
N ILE A 39 11.07 -6.19 -4.27
CA ILE A 39 12.46 -6.48 -3.88
C ILE A 39 12.63 -6.50 -2.35
N ALA A 40 11.70 -5.86 -1.61
CA ALA A 40 11.76 -5.74 -0.16
C ALA A 40 10.37 -5.87 0.48
N ILE A 41 10.34 -6.29 1.75
CA ILE A 41 9.14 -6.33 2.57
C ILE A 41 9.32 -5.46 3.81
N PRO A 42 8.26 -4.80 4.30
CA PRO A 42 6.91 -4.71 3.71
C PRO A 42 6.85 -3.75 2.51
N THR A 43 6.04 -4.07 1.50
CA THR A 43 5.74 -3.20 0.35
C THR A 43 4.24 -3.01 0.21
N THR A 44 3.81 -1.78 0.00
CA THR A 44 2.42 -1.42 -0.28
C THR A 44 2.30 -1.03 -1.75
N VAL A 45 1.34 -1.64 -2.45
CA VAL A 45 1.06 -1.41 -3.86
C VAL A 45 -0.36 -0.86 -3.99
N ARG A 46 -0.53 0.22 -4.73
CA ARG A 46 -1.84 0.71 -5.16
C ARG A 46 -2.09 0.26 -6.60
N ALA A 47 -2.97 -0.72 -6.76
CA ALA A 47 -3.18 -1.43 -8.03
C ALA A 47 -4.18 -0.73 -8.97
N ASP A 48 -5.12 0.03 -8.42
CA ASP A 48 -6.22 0.71 -9.11
C ASP A 48 -5.85 2.10 -9.68
N CYS A 49 -4.57 2.45 -9.66
CA CYS A 49 -4.07 3.72 -10.19
C CYS A 49 -3.19 3.50 -11.43
N THR A 50 -3.25 4.45 -12.36
CA THR A 50 -2.34 4.47 -13.52
C THR A 50 -1.49 5.75 -13.46
N PRO A 51 -0.15 5.65 -13.39
CA PRO A 51 0.65 4.42 -13.28
C PRO A 51 0.54 3.78 -11.89
N VAL A 52 0.77 2.46 -11.81
CA VAL A 52 0.79 1.72 -10.53
C VAL A 52 1.82 2.34 -9.57
N ARG A 53 1.38 2.64 -8.34
CA ARG A 53 2.21 3.26 -7.29
C ARG A 53 2.63 2.22 -6.25
N LYS A 54 3.86 2.36 -5.75
CA LYS A 54 4.46 1.42 -4.79
C LYS A 54 5.28 2.16 -3.73
N VAL A 55 5.20 1.71 -2.48
CA VAL A 55 6.01 2.23 -1.36
C VAL A 55 6.60 1.07 -0.60
N ILE A 56 7.90 1.16 -0.28
CA ILE A 56 8.63 0.19 0.53
C ILE A 56 8.76 0.74 1.95
N GLY A 57 8.52 -0.11 2.95
CA GLY A 57 8.64 0.23 4.36
C GLY A 57 7.31 0.25 5.09
N ASP A 58 7.33 0.73 6.34
CA ASP A 58 6.22 0.65 7.27
C ASP A 58 5.23 1.83 7.19
N LEU A 59 5.37 2.69 6.19
CA LEU A 59 4.54 3.89 5.99
C LEU A 59 4.55 4.85 7.20
N SER A 60 5.60 4.85 8.03
CA SER A 60 5.67 5.72 9.21
C SER A 60 5.70 7.21 8.88
N ASN A 61 6.19 7.58 7.69
CA ASN A 61 6.05 8.94 7.15
C ASN A 61 4.76 9.04 6.32
N LEU A 62 3.66 9.40 6.98
CA LEU A 62 2.32 9.45 6.38
C LEU A 62 2.24 10.44 5.21
N GLU A 63 2.86 11.62 5.30
CA GLU A 63 2.84 12.62 4.23
C GLU A 63 3.55 12.12 2.97
N ALA A 64 4.75 11.55 3.12
CA ALA A 64 5.48 10.97 1.99
C ALA A 64 4.75 9.78 1.39
N ALA A 65 4.16 8.92 2.24
CA ALA A 65 3.37 7.77 1.79
C ALA A 65 2.12 8.19 1.03
N ARG A 66 1.38 9.21 1.50
CA ARG A 66 0.19 9.74 0.84
C ARG A 66 0.52 10.25 -0.56
N LEU A 67 1.59 11.04 -0.68
CA LEU A 67 2.05 11.56 -1.97
C LEU A 67 2.50 10.45 -2.91
N ALA A 68 3.28 9.49 -2.41
CA ALA A 68 3.80 8.39 -3.23
C ALA A 68 2.70 7.45 -3.72
N LEU A 69 1.66 7.21 -2.91
CA LEU A 69 0.49 6.41 -3.26
C LEU A 69 -0.60 7.21 -3.98
N ASP A 70 -0.40 8.52 -4.17
CA ASP A 70 -1.32 9.43 -4.86
C ASP A 70 -2.73 9.47 -4.26
N ILE A 71 -2.81 9.33 -2.93
CA ILE A 71 -4.08 9.30 -2.19
C ILE A 71 -4.54 10.74 -1.97
N CYS A 72 -5.56 11.15 -2.72
CA CYS A 72 -6.22 12.44 -2.54
C CYS A 72 -7.33 12.30 -1.50
N ALA A 73 -7.36 13.21 -0.52
CA ALA A 73 -8.57 13.43 0.27
C ALA A 73 -9.65 14.04 -0.64
N ALA A 74 -10.88 13.53 -0.56
CA ALA A 74 -12.02 14.07 -1.27
C ALA A 74 -12.47 15.42 -0.69
#